data_AF-A0AAW0FEZ0-F1
#
_entry.id   AF-A0AAW0FEZ0-F1
#
_cell.length_a   1.000
_cell.length_b   1.000
_cell.length_c   1.000
_cell.angle_alpha   90.00
_cell.angle_beta   90.00
_cell.angle_gamma   90.00
#
_symmetry.space_group_name_H-M   'P 1'
#
loop_
_entity.id
_entity.type
_entity.pdbx_description
1 polymer ?
#
loop_
_entity_poly.entity_id
_entity_poly.type
_entity_poly.pdbx_seq_one_letter_code
_entity_poly.pdbx_strand_id
1 'polypeptide(L)'
;MGLLGAAGAKSTVEAFLSSLSASADVLAMAKVEVKLGAIPEGKNVIVKWQGKPVFIRHRTQDEIDEANKVDVTSLRDPQNDDDRVKKPEWLIMLGICTHLGCVPIGEAGDFG
;
A
#
# COMPACT_ATOMS: atom_id res chain seq x y z
N MET A 1 -44.89 -9.67 19.36
CA MET A 1 -44.03 -8.54 19.79
C MET A 1 -42.53 -8.86 19.80
N GLY A 2 -42.09 -10.09 20.09
CA GLY A 2 -40.66 -10.44 20.09
C GLY A 2 -39.91 -10.21 18.77
N LEU A 3 -40.53 -10.44 17.62
CA LEU A 3 -39.94 -10.19 16.30
C LEU A 3 -39.58 -8.71 16.09
N LEU A 4 -40.52 -7.80 16.38
CA LEU A 4 -40.30 -6.35 16.25
C LEU A 4 -39.30 -5.82 17.28
N GLY A 5 -39.31 -6.37 18.51
CA GLY A 5 -38.33 -6.02 19.53
C GLY A 5 -36.90 -6.42 19.14
N ALA A 6 -36.72 -7.63 18.59
CA ALA A 6 -35.43 -8.09 18.09
C ALA A 6 -34.94 -7.26 16.88
N ALA A 7 -35.83 -6.93 15.95
CA ALA A 7 -35.51 -6.08 14.81
C ALA A 7 -35.10 -4.66 15.25
N GLY A 8 -35.83 -4.08 16.21
CA GLY A 8 -35.51 -2.76 16.77
C GLY A 8 -34.13 -2.75 17.44
N ALA A 9 -33.83 -3.74 18.29
CA ALA A 9 -32.54 -3.85 18.95
C ALA A 9 -31.37 -3.99 17.96
N LYS A 10 -31.53 -4.81 16.90
CA LYS A 10 -30.55 -4.92 15.82
C LYS A 10 -30.28 -3.57 15.16
N SER A 11 -31.34 -2.87 14.74
CA SER A 11 -31.22 -1.57 14.05
C SER A 11 -30.55 -0.52 14.92
N THR A 12 -30.82 -0.50 16.23
CA THR A 12 -30.14 0.41 17.16
C THR A 12 -28.64 0.10 17.24
N VAL A 13 -28.25 -1.16 17.44
CA VAL A 13 -26.83 -1.55 17.50
C VAL A 13 -26.12 -1.24 16.19
N GLU A 14 -26.76 -1.52 15.05
CA GLU A 14 -26.22 -1.23 13.72
C GLU A 14 -25.99 0.27 13.49
N ALA A 15 -26.94 1.11 13.91
CA ALA A 15 -26.79 2.56 13.82
C ALA A 15 -25.56 3.04 14.62
N PHE A 16 -25.38 2.56 15.85
CA PHE A 16 -24.19 2.89 16.65
C PHE A 16 -22.90 2.40 15.99
N LEU A 17 -22.85 1.15 15.51
CA LEU A 17 -21.66 0.61 14.85
C LEU A 17 -21.32 1.36 13.56
N SER A 18 -22.32 1.69 12.74
CA SER A 18 -22.12 2.45 11.50
C SER A 18 -21.62 3.87 11.76
N SER A 19 -22.03 4.50 12.87
CA SER A 19 -21.54 5.83 13.25
C SER A 19 -20.05 5.86 13.63
N LEU A 20 -19.47 4.71 13.97
CA LEU A 20 -18.04 4.55 14.28
C LEU A 20 -17.21 4.13 13.06
N SER A 21 -17.85 3.90 11.91
CA SER A 21 -17.18 3.51 10.67
C SER A 21 -16.56 4.73 9.95
N ALA A 22 -15.81 4.48 8.87
CA ALA A 22 -15.19 5.55 8.10
C ALA A 22 -16.25 6.53 7.56
N SER A 23 -16.07 7.82 7.85
CA SER A 23 -16.98 8.88 7.41
C SER A 23 -16.86 9.15 5.91
N ALA A 24 -17.89 9.80 5.34
CA ALA A 24 -17.99 10.04 3.91
C ALA A 24 -16.80 10.87 3.34
N ASP A 25 -16.27 11.81 4.11
CA ASP A 25 -15.11 12.63 3.74
C ASP A 25 -13.79 11.83 3.71
N VAL A 26 -13.62 10.85 4.60
CA VAL A 26 -12.47 9.93 4.58
C VAL A 26 -12.51 9.04 3.33
N LEU A 27 -13.69 8.56 2.96
CA LEU A 27 -13.89 7.71 1.77
C LEU A 27 -13.67 8.47 0.46
N ALA A 28 -13.86 9.80 0.45
CA ALA A 28 -13.68 10.63 -0.74
C ALA A 28 -12.22 10.78 -1.20
N MET A 29 -11.23 10.54 -0.33
CA MET A 29 -9.79 10.69 -0.64
C MET A 29 -9.18 9.50 -1.40
N ALA A 30 -9.86 9.01 -2.45
CA ALA A 30 -9.53 7.73 -3.07
C ALA A 30 -8.36 7.76 -4.08
N LYS A 31 -7.99 8.93 -4.62
CA LYS A 31 -7.00 9.04 -5.71
C LYS A 31 -5.98 10.13 -5.42
N VAL A 32 -4.73 9.88 -5.81
CA VAL A 32 -3.63 10.85 -5.81
C VAL A 32 -2.95 10.80 -7.18
N GLU A 33 -2.60 11.96 -7.71
CA GLU A 33 -1.84 12.08 -8.95
C GLU A 33 -0.41 12.48 -8.61
N VAL A 34 0.55 11.72 -9.13
CA VAL A 34 1.98 11.98 -8.92
C VAL A 34 2.64 12.20 -10.27
N LYS A 35 3.37 13.29 -10.40
CA LYS A 35 4.06 13.65 -11.65
C LYS A 35 5.37 12.87 -11.76
N LEU A 36 5.32 11.73 -12.45
CA LEU A 36 6.46 10.81 -12.59
C LEU A 36 7.71 11.46 -13.20
N GLY A 37 7.56 12.34 -14.20
CA GLY A 37 8.70 13.03 -14.83
C GLY A 37 9.44 14.02 -13.92
N ALA A 38 8.95 14.28 -12.72
CA ALA A 38 9.66 15.07 -11.71
C ALA A 38 10.55 14.21 -10.79
N ILE A 39 10.51 12.89 -10.91
CA ILE A 39 11.26 11.94 -10.07
C ILE A 39 12.53 11.51 -10.83
N PRO A 40 13.73 11.94 -10.39
CA PRO A 40 14.97 11.49 -10.99
C PRO A 40 15.17 9.98 -10.80
N GLU A 41 15.92 9.37 -11.71
CA GLU A 41 16.35 7.97 -11.59
C GLU A 41 17.18 7.75 -10.31
N GLY A 42 17.00 6.58 -9.67
CA GLY A 42 17.66 6.22 -8.43
C GLY A 42 17.17 6.98 -7.19
N LYS A 43 16.04 7.71 -7.28
CA LYS A 43 15.46 8.44 -6.14
C LYS A 43 14.13 7.87 -5.69
N ASN A 44 13.92 7.94 -4.37
CA ASN A 44 12.68 7.57 -3.69
C ASN A 44 11.84 8.80 -3.39
N VAL A 45 10.54 8.70 -3.62
CA VAL A 45 9.54 9.67 -3.20
C VAL A 45 8.50 8.96 -2.34
N ILE A 46 8.14 9.59 -1.22
CA ILE A 46 7.10 9.10 -0.32
C ILE A 46 5.91 10.05 -0.46
N VAL A 47 4.76 9.52 -0.85
CA VAL A 47 3.51 10.27 -0.92
C VAL A 47 2.48 9.68 0.04
N LYS A 48 1.59 10.52 0.56
CA LYS A 48 0.48 10.06 1.40
C LYS A 48 -0.75 9.78 0.53
N TRP A 49 -1.26 8.55 0.56
CA TRP A 49 -2.47 8.13 -0.13
C TRP A 49 -3.38 7.35 0.83
N GLN A 50 -4.64 7.76 0.97
CA GLN A 50 -5.59 7.16 1.93
C GLN A 50 -5.03 7.04 3.36
N GLY A 51 -4.25 8.04 3.80
CA GLY A 51 -3.60 8.02 5.11
C GLY A 51 -2.39 7.09 5.23
N LYS A 52 -2.06 6.33 4.18
CA LYS A 52 -0.96 5.37 4.11
C LYS A 52 0.22 5.97 3.33
N PRO A 53 1.48 5.66 3.71
CA PRO A 53 2.64 5.99 2.89
C PRO A 53 2.67 5.09 1.65
N VAL A 54 2.86 5.69 0.48
CA VAL A 54 3.16 5.01 -0.78
C VAL A 54 4.58 5.39 -1.17
N PHE A 55 5.41 4.38 -1.40
CA PHE A 55 6.78 4.54 -1.88
C PHE A 55 6.78 4.44 -3.40
N ILE A 56 7.43 5.41 -4.04
CA ILE A 56 7.61 5.50 -5.47
C ILE A 56 9.11 5.63 -5.73
N ARG A 57 9.71 4.62 -6.36
CA ARG A 57 11.10 4.65 -6.81
C ARG A 57 11.16 4.59 -8.32
N HIS A 58 11.96 5.49 -8.90
CA HIS A 58 12.40 5.39 -10.29
C HIS A 58 13.67 4.54 -10.31
N ARG A 59 13.53 3.26 -10.65
CA ARG A 59 14.62 2.28 -10.58
C ARG A 59 15.60 2.45 -11.74
N THR A 60 16.87 2.16 -11.48
CA THR A 60 17.88 2.03 -12.53
C THR A 60 17.77 0.68 -13.23
N GLN A 61 18.38 0.55 -14.41
CA GLN A 61 18.44 -0.76 -15.09
C GLN A 61 19.15 -1.82 -14.24
N ASP A 62 20.21 -1.44 -13.53
CA ASP A 62 20.96 -2.36 -12.65
C ASP A 62 20.08 -2.92 -11.52
N GLU A 63 19.22 -2.09 -10.92
CA GLU A 63 18.28 -2.50 -9.87
C GLU A 63 17.20 -3.45 -10.40
N ILE A 64 16.73 -3.22 -11.63
CA ILE A 64 15.73 -4.09 -12.29
C ILE A 64 16.36 -5.45 -12.57
N ASP A 65 17.59 -5.46 -13.09
CA ASP A 65 18.32 -6.67 -13.38
C ASP A 65 18.66 -7.45 -12.11
N GLU A 66 19.03 -6.75 -11.03
CA GLU A 66 19.28 -7.36 -9.71
C GLU A 66 18.02 -8.03 -9.18
N ALA A 67 16.87 -7.34 -9.18
CA ALA A 67 15.61 -7.88 -8.72
C ALA A 67 15.19 -9.14 -9.51
N ASN A 68 15.39 -9.14 -10.83
CA ASN A 68 15.03 -10.26 -11.69
C ASN A 68 15.99 -11.47 -11.62
N LYS A 69 17.21 -11.28 -11.09
CA LYS A 69 18.20 -12.36 -10.92
C LYS A 69 17.99 -13.18 -9.65
N VAL A 70 17.14 -12.72 -8.73
CA VAL A 70 16.88 -13.41 -7.46
C VAL A 70 16.14 -14.73 -7.73
N ASP A 71 16.65 -15.83 -7.16
CA ASP A 71 15.92 -17.09 -7.12
C ASP A 71 14.71 -16.95 -6.19
N VAL A 72 13.53 -16.79 -6.77
CA VAL A 72 12.28 -16.61 -6.03
C VAL A 72 11.95 -17.77 -5.09
N THR A 73 12.49 -18.97 -5.34
CA THR A 73 12.25 -20.13 -4.46
C THR A 73 13.00 -20.03 -3.12
N SER A 74 14.03 -19.18 -3.05
CA SER A 74 14.76 -18.88 -1.82
C SER A 74 14.01 -17.90 -0.91
N LEU A 75 12.99 -17.22 -1.42
CA LEU A 75 12.23 -16.20 -0.69
C LEU A 75 11.13 -16.86 0.17
N ARG A 76 10.87 -16.31 1.36
CA ARG A 76 9.77 -16.77 2.22
C ARG A 76 8.40 -16.58 1.58
N ASP A 77 8.25 -15.55 0.75
CA ASP A 77 7.06 -15.24 -0.03
C ASP A 77 7.46 -15.12 -1.51
N PRO A 78 7.48 -16.22 -2.27
CA PRO A 78 7.96 -16.24 -3.66
C PRO A 78 7.09 -15.41 -4.60
N GLN A 79 7.69 -14.42 -5.25
CA GLN A 79 7.02 -13.60 -6.27
C GLN A 79 8.04 -13.02 -7.24
N ASN A 80 7.77 -13.07 -8.56
CA ASN A 80 8.62 -12.43 -9.56
C ASN A 80 8.42 -10.91 -9.58
N ASP A 81 9.41 -10.15 -10.06
CA ASP A 81 9.28 -8.69 -10.16
C ASP A 81 8.19 -8.28 -11.17
N ASP A 82 8.08 -8.98 -12.30
CA ASP A 82 7.05 -8.73 -13.33
C ASP A 82 5.61 -8.88 -12.82
N ASP A 83 5.40 -9.67 -11.75
CA ASP A 83 4.09 -9.80 -11.10
C ASP A 83 3.80 -8.65 -10.12
N ARG A 84 4.85 -7.90 -9.73
CA ARG A 84 4.81 -6.81 -8.73
C ARG A 84 4.70 -5.44 -9.38
N VAL A 85 5.30 -5.26 -10.56
CA VAL A 85 5.33 -3.99 -11.27
C VAL A 85 4.71 -4.11 -12.66
N LYS A 86 4.09 -3.03 -13.14
CA LYS A 86 3.57 -2.96 -14.53
C LYS A 86 4.57 -2.35 -15.50
N LYS A 87 5.50 -1.54 -14.97
CA LYS A 87 6.55 -0.83 -15.69
C LYS A 87 7.82 -1.01 -14.88
N PRO A 88 8.83 -1.74 -15.38
CA PRO A 88 10.01 -2.10 -14.61
C PRO A 88 10.76 -0.89 -14.01
N GLU A 89 10.74 0.26 -14.67
CA GLU A 89 11.38 1.47 -14.17
C GLU A 89 10.65 2.10 -12.96
N TRP A 90 9.38 1.73 -12.70
CA TRP A 90 8.57 2.29 -11.61
C TRP A 90 8.19 1.24 -10.57
N LEU A 91 8.88 1.26 -9.44
CA LEU A 91 8.46 0.53 -8.25
C LEU A 91 7.50 1.40 -7.43
N ILE A 92 6.22 1.01 -7.40
CA ILE A 92 5.16 1.69 -6.65
C ILE A 92 4.57 0.70 -5.65
N MET A 93 4.77 0.93 -4.36
CA MET A 93 4.34 0.02 -3.31
C MET A 93 3.81 0.74 -2.07
N LEU A 94 2.98 0.04 -1.29
CA LEU A 94 2.57 0.52 0.03
C LEU A 94 3.75 0.42 1.00
N GLY A 95 4.15 1.55 1.58
CA GLY A 95 5.26 1.65 2.54
C GLY A 95 4.88 1.21 3.95
N ILE A 96 4.12 0.12 4.08
CA ILE A 96 3.62 -0.40 5.35
C ILE A 96 4.22 -1.79 5.56
N CYS A 97 5.08 -1.92 6.56
CA CYS A 97 5.67 -3.19 6.92
C CYS A 97 4.57 -4.21 7.31
N THR A 98 4.60 -5.39 6.70
CA THR A 98 3.61 -6.47 6.88
C THR A 98 3.65 -7.13 8.27
N HIS A 99 4.64 -6.80 9.11
CA HIS A 99 4.69 -7.26 10.49
C HIS A 99 3.66 -6.54 11.37
N LEU A 100 3.86 -5.24 11.62
CA LEU A 100 3.03 -4.42 12.53
C LEU A 100 2.72 -3.02 11.99
N GLY A 101 3.02 -2.73 10.73
CA GLY A 101 2.64 -1.48 10.08
C GLY A 101 3.60 -0.30 10.25
N CYS A 102 4.82 -0.53 10.74
CA CYS A 102 5.88 0.49 10.71
C CYS A 102 6.20 0.93 9.28
N VAL A 103 6.81 2.12 9.15
CA VAL A 103 7.25 2.67 7.86
C VAL A 103 8.73 2.31 7.66
N PRO A 104 9.08 1.52 6.63
CA PRO A 104 10.49 1.22 6.34
C PRO A 104 11.28 2.48 5.95
N ILE A 105 12.57 2.48 6.23
CA ILE A 105 13.49 3.56 5.81
C ILE A 105 14.01 3.19 4.41
N GLY A 106 13.99 4.14 3.46
CA GLY A 106 14.51 3.90 2.11
C GLY A 106 16.03 4.01 2.06
N GLU A 107 16.67 3.23 1.17
CA GLU A 107 18.13 3.16 1.00
C GLU A 107 18.85 2.78 2.31
N ALA A 108 18.26 1.82 3.04
CA ALA A 108 18.78 1.28 4.28
C ALA A 108 18.49 -0.21 4.42
N GLY A 109 19.41 -0.92 5.05
CA GLY A 109 19.34 -2.38 5.27
C GLY A 109 20.36 -3.12 4.43
N ASP A 110 20.37 -4.45 4.57
CA ASP A 110 21.40 -5.30 3.94
C ASP A 110 21.12 -5.58 2.45
N PHE A 111 19.96 -5.16 1.93
CA PHE A 111 19.49 -5.41 0.56
C PHE A 111 19.09 -4.14 -0.21
N GLY A 112 19.66 -2.99 0.17
CA GLY A 112 19.37 -1.69 -0.46
C GLY A 112 18.45 -0.82 0.37
#